data_AF-A0AA40ZZB1-F1
#
_entry.id   AF-A0AA40ZZB1-F1
#
_cell.length_a   1.000
_cell.length_b   1.000
_cell.length_c   1.000
_cell.angle_alpha   90.00
_cell.angle_beta   90.00
_cell.angle_gamma   90.00
#
_symmetry.space_group_name_H-M   'P 1'
#
loop_
_entity.id
_entity.type
_entity.pdbx_description
1 polymer ?
#
loop_
_entity_poly.entity_id
_entity_poly.type
_entity_poly.pdbx_seq_one_letter_code
_entity_poly.pdbx_strand_id
1 'polypeptide(L)' 'MWDEAWAAIELHLPKNQPSARRVDDRRVISGIVHMLKVGCRWCDCPADYGPSTTIYNRFNHW' A
#
# COMPACT_ATOMS: atom_id res chain seq x y z
N MET A 1 3.42 -17.12 6.04
CA MET A 1 1.94 -17.09 6.17
C MET A 1 1.31 -15.82 5.57
N TRP A 2 1.98 -14.64 5.61
CA TRP A 2 1.56 -13.45 4.83
C TRP A 2 2.31 -13.29 3.48
N ASP A 3 3.46 -13.93 3.32
CA ASP A 3 4.27 -13.85 2.09
C ASP A 3 3.60 -14.52 0.89
N GLU A 4 2.78 -15.55 1.12
CA GLU A 4 2.05 -16.28 0.08
C GLU A 4 0.89 -15.45 -0.48
N ALA A 5 0.15 -14.77 0.40
CA ALA A 5 -0.82 -13.75 0.00
C ALA A 5 -0.15 -12.58 -0.74
N TRP A 6 1.07 -12.23 -0.33
CA TRP A 6 1.82 -11.18 -0.98
C TRP A 6 2.31 -11.57 -2.38
N ALA A 7 2.74 -12.81 -2.57
CA ALA A 7 3.10 -13.36 -3.88
C ALA A 7 1.92 -13.34 -4.87
N ALA A 8 0.71 -13.60 -4.39
CA ALA A 8 -0.50 -13.48 -5.21
C ALA A 8 -0.80 -12.02 -5.61
N ILE A 9 -0.64 -11.07 -4.69
CA ILE A 9 -0.87 -9.64 -4.96
C ILE A 9 0.20 -9.07 -5.88
N GLU A 10 1.47 -9.46 -5.70
CA GLU A 10 2.61 -9.00 -6.50
C GLU A 10 2.45 -9.29 -8.00
N LEU A 11 1.76 -10.38 -8.35
CA LEU A 11 1.45 -10.71 -9.75
C LEU A 11 0.59 -9.63 -10.43
N HIS A 12 -0.30 -8.99 -9.66
CA HIS A 12 -1.23 -7.97 -10.17
C HIS A 12 -0.69 -6.54 -10.03
N LEU A 13 0.47 -6.36 -9.40
CA LEU A 13 1.09 -5.04 -9.30
C LEU A 13 1.55 -4.57 -10.68
N PRO A 14 1.26 -3.32 -11.07
CA PRO A 14 1.76 -2.78 -12.32
C PRO A 14 3.28 -2.60 -12.22
N LYS A 15 4.03 -3.44 -12.96
CA LYS A 15 5.51 -3.51 -12.92
C LYS A 15 6.23 -2.47 -13.79
N ASN A 16 5.54 -1.88 -14.78
CA ASN A 16 6.13 -1.01 -15.80
C ASN A 16 5.58 0.43 -15.76
N GLN A 17 5.53 1.05 -14.58
CA GLN A 17 5.21 2.49 -14.49
C GLN A 17 6.48 3.32 -14.24
N PRO A 18 6.66 4.44 -14.95
CA PRO A 18 7.87 5.29 -14.89
C PRO A 18 7.98 6.12 -13.60
N SER A 19 7.39 5.66 -12.51
CA SER A 19 7.51 6.28 -11.19
C SER A 19 8.52 5.48 -10.37
N ALA A 20 9.41 6.19 -9.70
CA ALA A 20 10.62 5.70 -9.03
C ALA A 20 10.47 4.31 -8.39
N ARG A 21 11.55 3.51 -8.53
CA ARG A 21 11.73 2.16 -7.97
C ARG A 21 10.95 2.01 -6.66
N ARG A 22 9.86 1.24 -6.70
CA ARG A 22 8.89 1.12 -5.60
C ARG A 22 9.45 0.23 -4.49
N VAL A 23 10.28 0.80 -3.62
CA VAL A 23 10.94 0.06 -2.54
C VAL A 23 9.94 -0.46 -1.49
N ASP A 24 8.75 0.14 -1.38
CA ASP A 24 7.85 -0.05 -0.23
C ASP A 24 6.40 -0.45 -0.57
N ASP A 25 6.12 -1.04 -1.73
CA ASP A 25 4.74 -1.41 -2.13
C ASP A 25 4.03 -2.31 -1.10
N ARG A 26 4.78 -3.23 -0.48
CA ARG A 26 4.29 -4.09 0.59
C ARG A 26 3.81 -3.29 1.80
N ARG A 27 4.58 -2.27 2.19
CA ARG A 27 4.31 -1.43 3.34
C ARG A 27 3.09 -0.53 3.08
N VAL A 28 3.04 0.09 1.90
CA VAL A 28 1.93 0.96 1.47
C VAL A 28 0.63 0.18 1.38
N ILE A 29 0.61 -0.98 0.72
CA ILE A 29 -0.60 -1.77 0.55
C ILE A 29 -1.05 -2.40 1.86
N SER A 30 -0.12 -2.81 2.74
CA SER A 30 -0.46 -3.22 4.10
C SER A 30 -1.15 -2.08 4.86
N GLY A 31 -0.69 -0.84 4.70
CA GLY A 31 -1.34 0.36 5.22
C GLY A 31 -2.75 0.56 4.68
N ILE A 32 -2.94 0.44 3.36
CA ILE A 32 -4.28 0.52 2.72
C ILE A 32 -5.22 -0.53 3.32
N VAL A 33 -4.80 -1.79 3.37
CA VAL A 33 -5.63 -2.89 3.91
C VAL A 33 -5.94 -2.67 5.39
N HIS A 34 -4.99 -2.17 6.18
CA HIS A 34 -5.22 -1.82 7.57
C HIS A 34 -6.28 -0.72 7.71
N MET A 35 -6.15 0.37 6.94
CA MET A 35 -7.10 1.48 6.97
C MET A 35 -8.51 1.06 6.53
N LEU A 36 -8.62 0.20 5.52
CA LEU A 36 -9.91 -0.34 5.06
C LEU A 36 -10.55 -1.27 6.10
N LYS A 37 -9.76 -1.99 6.89
CA LYS A 37 -10.27 -2.86 7.97
C LYS A 37 -10.70 -2.08 9.21
N VAL A 38 -9.94 -1.05 9.58
CA VAL A 38 -10.19 -0.26 10.79
C VAL A 38 -11.24 0.83 10.54
N GLY A 39 -11.33 1.36 9.32
CA GLY A 39 -12.29 2.40 8.96
C GLY A 39 -11.96 3.79 9.52
N CYS A 40 -10.71 4.02 9.95
CA CYS A 40 -10.23 5.31 10.43
C CYS A 40 -9.95 6.30 9.29
N ARG A 41 -9.75 7.57 9.65
CA ARG A 41 -9.35 8.59 8.68
C ARG A 41 -7.92 8.32 8.21
N TRP A 42 -7.65 8.58 6.92
CA TRP A 42 -6.31 8.41 6.35
C TRP A 42 -5.22 9.21 7.08
N CYS A 43 -5.56 10.35 7.70
CA CYS A 43 -4.62 11.14 8.50
C CYS A 43 -4.13 10.42 9.75
N ASP A 44 -4.89 9.46 10.27
CA ASP A 44 -4.57 8.69 11.47
C ASP A 44 -3.79 7.41 11.12
N CYS A 45 -3.39 7.25 9.85
CA CYS A 45 -2.64 6.09 9.41
C CYS A 45 -1.29 6.02 10.16
N PRO A 46 -0.94 4.86 10.75
CA PRO A 46 0.32 4.69 11.43
C PRO A 46 1.51 5.03 10.53
N ALA A 47 2.45 5.82 11.05
CA ALA A 47 3.69 6.17 10.35
C ALA A 47 4.52 4.93 9.94
N ASP A 48 4.29 3.80 10.61
CA ASP A 48 4.85 2.49 10.27
C ASP A 48 4.49 2.01 8.86
N TYR A 49 3.45 2.54 8.22
CA TYR A 49 3.10 2.23 6.83
C TYR A 49 3.63 3.26 5.81
N GLY A 50 4.22 4.35 6.29
CA GLY A 50 4.71 5.47 5.50
C GLY A 50 3.77 6.67 5.55
N PRO A 51 4.05 7.72 4.77
CA PRO A 51 3.24 8.93 4.77
C PRO A 51 1.79 8.63 4.36
N SER A 52 0.83 9.11 5.13
CA SER A 52 -0.61 8.95 4.85
C SER A 52 -0.99 9.44 3.45
N THR A 53 -0.33 10.50 2.97
CA THR A 53 -0.51 11.04 1.62
C THR A 53 -0.05 10.07 0.54
N THR A 54 1.06 9.34 0.74
CA THR A 54 1.54 8.31 -0.20
C THR A 54 0.55 7.15 -0.29
N ILE A 55 0.01 6.72 0.85
CA ILE A 55 -0.97 5.63 0.94
C ILE A 55 -2.27 6.03 0.25
N TYR A 56 -2.79 7.22 0.55
CA TYR A 56 -4.00 7.75 -0.07
C TYR A 56 -3.85 7.96 -1.58
N ASN A 57 -2.75 8.59 -2.02
CA ASN A 57 -2.48 8.81 -3.44
C ASN A 57 -2.37 7.48 -4.18
N ARG A 58 -1.80 6.45 -3.56
CA ARG A 58 -1.72 5.10 -4.15
C ARG A 58 -3.08 4.45 -4.27
N PHE A 59 -3.93 4.56 -3.24
CA PHE A 59 -5.31 4.08 -3.31
C PHE A 59 -6.10 4.79 -4.41
N ASN A 60 -5.94 6.10 -4.55
CA ASN A 60 -6.70 6.91 -5.52
C ASN A 60 -6.17 6.82 -6.97
N HIS A 61 -4.97 6.28 -7.18
CA HIS A 61 -4.34 6.13 -8.50
C HIS A 61 -4.49 4.70 -9.07
N TRP A 62 -5.15 3.81 -8.33
CA TRP A 62 -5.55 2.48 -8.78
C TRP A 62 -6.99 2.53 -9.29
#